data_AF-A0ABD1EGK6-F1
#
_entry.id   AF-A0ABD1EGK6-F1
#
_cell.length_a   1.000
_cell.length_b   1.000
_cell.length_c   1.000
_cell.angle_alpha   90.00
_cell.angle_beta   90.00
_cell.angle_gamma   90.00
#
_symmetry.space_group_name_H-M   'P 1'
#
loop_
_entity.id
_entity.type
_entity.pdbx_description
1 polymer ?
#
loop_
_entity_poly.entity_id
_entity_poly.type
_entity_poly.pdbx_seq_one_letter_code
_entity_poly.pdbx_strand_id
1 'polypeptide(L)'
;MQSYFPEVGHSYLDSDRDFGRIEKALRKHQNTFTPDQYREIIRSASTKDSLCLNMENFFHNLEELSTILHLFKKMKNSLNEKVNLRDTVKWITVDTFGYYLYKTSLDAQTPFLQVDLHKKGAREIQAGEVVLNVLPKCGGLTVEKISNLREQLKFVNKDYRWFYEAILQEASLNPKQKK
;
A
#
# COMPACT_ATOMS: atom_id res chain seq x y z
N MET A 1 18.92 -11.89 -6.45
CA MET A 1 19.24 -10.49 -6.74
C MET A 1 17.99 -9.80 -7.29
N GLN A 2 17.38 -8.93 -6.50
CA GLN A 2 16.24 -8.12 -6.93
C GLN A 2 16.72 -6.70 -7.17
N SER A 3 16.44 -6.17 -8.37
CA SER A 3 16.92 -4.87 -8.82
C SER A 3 15.75 -3.90 -8.99
N TYR A 4 15.93 -2.66 -8.52
CA TYR A 4 14.94 -1.60 -8.63
C TYR A 4 15.57 -0.36 -9.27
N PHE A 5 14.86 0.20 -10.25
CA PHE A 5 15.20 1.45 -10.92
C PHE A 5 14.22 2.54 -10.44
N PRO A 6 14.64 3.46 -9.56
CA PRO A 6 13.80 4.55 -9.08
C PRO A 6 13.63 5.64 -10.14
N GLU A 7 13.01 5.31 -11.28
CA GLU A 7 12.63 6.31 -12.29
C GLU A 7 11.19 6.79 -12.05
N VAL A 8 11.00 8.11 -12.04
CA VAL A 8 9.70 8.74 -11.89
C VAL A 8 9.04 8.93 -13.26
N GLY A 9 7.95 8.19 -13.50
CA GLY A 9 6.78 8.77 -14.17
C GLY A 9 6.49 8.47 -15.65
N HIS A 10 7.18 7.53 -16.34
CA HIS A 10 6.90 7.33 -17.79
C HIS A 10 6.87 5.89 -18.30
N SER A 11 6.90 4.89 -17.42
CA SER A 11 6.66 3.51 -17.84
C SER A 11 5.17 3.32 -18.04
N TYR A 12 4.72 3.07 -19.28
CA TYR A 12 3.39 2.52 -19.54
C TYR A 12 3.26 1.23 -18.74
N LEU A 13 2.55 1.27 -17.62
CA LEU A 13 2.34 0.09 -16.80
C LEU A 13 1.18 -0.68 -17.44
N ASP A 14 1.30 -2.00 -17.56
CA ASP A 14 0.21 -2.83 -18.07
C ASP A 14 -1.09 -2.60 -17.28
N SER A 15 -0.97 -2.22 -16.00
CA SER A 15 -2.05 -1.79 -15.12
C SER A 15 -2.89 -0.63 -15.68
N ASP A 16 -2.29 0.33 -16.40
CA ASP A 16 -2.98 1.52 -16.91
C ASP A 16 -4.08 1.14 -17.91
N ARG A 17 -3.83 0.09 -18.70
CA ARG A 17 -4.80 -0.44 -19.67
C ARG A 17 -6.01 -1.05 -18.98
N ASP A 18 -5.77 -1.79 -17.90
CA ASP A 18 -6.85 -2.44 -17.14
C ASP A 18 -7.66 -1.40 -16.35
N PHE A 19 -7.02 -0.36 -15.79
CA PHE A 19 -7.72 0.77 -15.21
C PHE A 19 -8.62 1.48 -16.23
N GLY A 20 -8.14 1.72 -17.44
CA GLY A 20 -8.94 2.32 -18.50
C GLY A 20 -10.17 1.49 -18.90
N ARG A 21 -10.05 0.15 -18.88
CA ARG A 21 -11.18 -0.77 -19.13
C ARG A 21 -12.20 -0.75 -18.01
N ILE A 22 -11.72 -0.83 -16.76
CA ILE A 22 -12.56 -0.74 -15.56
C ILE A 22 -13.32 0.58 -15.53
N GLU A 23 -12.63 1.70 -15.79
CA GLU A 23 -13.26 3.02 -15.83
C GLU A 23 -14.33 3.11 -16.92
N LYS A 24 -14.06 2.57 -18.12
CA LYS A 24 -15.06 2.53 -19.20
C LYS A 24 -16.27 1.67 -18.84
N ALA A 25 -16.08 0.56 -18.14
CA ALA A 25 -17.16 -0.28 -17.65
C ALA A 25 -17.98 0.49 -16.58
N LEU A 26 -17.32 1.07 -15.59
CA LEU A 26 -17.95 1.89 -14.54
C LEU A 26 -18.79 3.03 -15.11
N ARG A 27 -18.30 3.77 -16.12
CA ARG A 27 -19.05 4.86 -16.76
C ARG A 27 -20.34 4.40 -17.44
N LYS A 28 -20.47 3.13 -17.81
CA LYS A 28 -21.71 2.57 -18.36
C LYS A 28 -22.74 2.25 -17.27
N HIS A 29 -22.30 2.02 -16.03
CA HIS A 29 -23.18 1.81 -14.89
C HIS A 29 -23.59 3.18 -14.32
N GLN A 30 -24.87 3.53 -14.45
CA GLN A 30 -25.36 4.82 -13.97
C GLN A 30 -25.31 4.94 -12.44
N ASN A 31 -25.63 3.86 -11.71
CA ASN A 31 -25.72 3.86 -10.26
C ASN A 31 -25.02 2.64 -9.67
N THR A 32 -24.11 2.87 -8.72
CA THR A 32 -23.44 1.83 -7.94
C THR A 32 -23.55 2.18 -6.45
N PHE A 33 -24.12 1.28 -5.65
CA PHE A 33 -24.49 1.56 -4.25
C PHE A 33 -23.69 0.75 -3.24
N THR A 34 -23.16 -0.41 -3.64
CA THR A 34 -22.42 -1.29 -2.73
C THR A 34 -21.05 -1.66 -3.29
N PRO A 35 -20.08 -1.99 -2.42
CA PRO A 35 -18.78 -2.50 -2.85
C PRO A 35 -18.90 -3.77 -3.70
N ASP A 36 -19.86 -4.65 -3.45
CA ASP A 36 -20.03 -5.89 -4.23
C ASP A 36 -20.41 -5.61 -5.68
N GLN A 37 -21.24 -4.59 -5.92
CA GLN A 37 -21.52 -4.14 -7.28
C GLN A 37 -20.25 -3.62 -7.96
N TYR A 38 -19.41 -2.85 -7.25
CA TYR A 38 -18.11 -2.42 -7.77
C TYR A 38 -17.22 -3.61 -8.12
N ARG A 39 -17.15 -4.63 -7.26
CA ARG A 39 -16.36 -5.85 -7.50
C ARG A 39 -16.83 -6.60 -8.74
N GLU A 40 -18.14 -6.69 -8.93
CA GLU A 40 -18.72 -7.33 -10.11
C GLU A 40 -18.37 -6.57 -11.39
N ILE A 41 -18.47 -5.24 -11.37
CA ILE A 41 -18.11 -4.40 -12.51
C ILE A 41 -16.63 -4.58 -12.86
N ILE A 42 -15.74 -4.55 -11.86
CA ILE A 42 -14.31 -4.77 -12.04
C ILE A 42 -14.03 -6.16 -12.63
N ARG A 43 -14.73 -7.20 -12.16
CA ARG A 43 -14.61 -8.56 -12.69
C ARG A 43 -15.04 -8.61 -14.17
N SER A 44 -16.18 -8.02 -14.50
CA SER A 44 -16.73 -8.00 -15.86
C SER A 44 -15.91 -7.15 -16.85
N ALA A 45 -15.14 -6.18 -16.36
CA ALA A 45 -14.34 -5.29 -17.20
C ALA A 45 -13.07 -5.95 -17.76
N SER A 46 -12.62 -7.05 -17.14
CA SER A 46 -11.43 -7.77 -17.58
C SER A 46 -11.77 -8.76 -18.68
N THR A 47 -10.88 -8.87 -19.68
CA THR A 47 -10.97 -9.90 -20.73
C THR A 47 -10.42 -11.27 -20.30
N LYS A 48 -9.77 -11.33 -19.14
CA LYS A 48 -9.23 -12.54 -18.49
C LYS A 48 -9.95 -12.75 -17.16
N ASP A 49 -9.97 -13.95 -16.62
CA ASP A 49 -10.49 -14.23 -15.26
C ASP A 49 -9.78 -13.36 -14.21
N SER A 50 -10.34 -12.19 -13.93
CA SER A 50 -9.76 -11.22 -13.00
C SER A 50 -10.21 -11.54 -11.59
N LEU A 51 -9.21 -11.59 -10.70
CA LEU A 51 -9.44 -11.84 -9.29
C LEU A 51 -9.67 -10.51 -8.57
N CYS A 52 -10.85 -10.34 -8.00
CA CYS A 52 -11.14 -9.22 -7.11
C CYS A 52 -11.07 -9.71 -5.66
N LEU A 53 -9.97 -9.41 -4.97
CA LEU A 53 -9.72 -9.85 -3.59
C LEU A 53 -10.15 -8.80 -2.57
N ASN A 54 -10.67 -9.27 -1.43
CA ASN A 54 -10.81 -8.41 -0.25
C ASN A 54 -9.45 -8.28 0.45
N MET A 55 -8.88 -7.07 0.44
CA MET A 55 -7.55 -6.77 1.01
C MET A 55 -7.58 -6.39 2.49
N GLU A 56 -8.73 -6.47 3.16
CA GLU A 56 -8.93 -6.02 4.54
C GLU A 56 -7.91 -6.59 5.54
N ASN A 57 -7.53 -7.87 5.39
CA ASN A 57 -6.59 -8.56 6.27
C ASN A 57 -5.14 -8.59 5.74
N PHE A 58 -4.84 -7.91 4.63
CA PHE A 58 -3.52 -7.93 4.00
C PHE A 58 -2.62 -6.78 4.47
N PHE A 59 -3.17 -5.83 5.21
CA PHE A 59 -2.43 -4.70 5.74
C PHE A 59 -1.84 -5.06 7.11
N HIS A 60 -0.51 -5.07 7.20
CA HIS A 60 0.21 -5.37 8.44
C HIS A 60 0.78 -4.10 9.07
N ASN A 61 0.88 -4.08 10.40
CA ASN A 61 1.51 -2.98 11.10
C ASN A 61 3.04 -3.08 10.95
N LEU A 62 3.63 -2.08 10.30
CA LEU A 62 5.08 -2.01 10.03
C LEU A 62 5.84 -1.09 11.00
N GLU A 63 5.15 -0.42 11.94
CA GLU A 63 5.77 0.56 12.85
C GLU A 63 6.92 -0.05 13.65
N GLU A 64 6.70 -1.25 14.19
CA GLU A 64 7.69 -1.97 15.01
C GLU A 64 8.70 -2.76 14.17
N LEU A 65 8.44 -2.94 12.87
CA LEU A 65 9.26 -3.81 12.01
C LEU A 65 10.72 -3.36 11.97
N SER A 66 10.97 -2.05 11.88
CA SER A 66 12.33 -1.51 11.88
C SER A 66 13.09 -1.82 13.17
N THR A 67 12.39 -1.78 14.31
CA THR A 67 12.94 -2.10 15.63
C THR A 67 13.19 -3.60 15.75
N ILE A 68 12.23 -4.42 15.36
CA ILE A 68 12.31 -5.89 15.38
C ILE A 68 13.49 -6.36 14.52
N LEU A 69 13.63 -5.82 13.30
CA LEU A 69 14.70 -6.17 12.37
C LEU A 69 16.05 -5.50 12.69
N HIS A 70 16.11 -4.68 13.74
CA HIS A 70 17.28 -3.88 14.10
C HIS A 70 17.82 -3.01 12.94
N LEU A 71 16.93 -2.53 12.08
CA LEU A 71 17.25 -1.68 10.95
C LEU A 71 17.11 -0.21 11.35
N PHE A 72 18.03 0.61 10.86
CA PHE A 72 18.01 2.05 11.07
C PHE A 72 18.25 2.76 9.74
N LYS A 73 17.54 3.87 9.52
CA LYS A 73 17.73 4.70 8.33
C LYS A 73 19.11 5.34 8.38
N LYS A 74 20.09 4.76 7.69
CA LYS A 74 21.41 5.37 7.48
C LYS A 74 21.38 6.21 6.20
N MET A 75 21.78 7.47 6.32
CA MET A 75 21.87 8.44 5.21
C MET A 75 23.30 8.55 4.66
N LYS A 76 24.17 7.60 5.02
CA LYS A 76 25.58 7.60 4.62
C LYS A 76 26.00 6.22 4.16
N ASN A 77 26.87 6.16 3.16
CA ASN A 77 27.45 4.92 2.67
C ASN A 77 28.65 4.47 3.53
N SER A 78 29.23 3.32 3.19
CA SER A 78 30.45 2.79 3.82
C SER A 78 31.66 3.74 3.70
N LEU A 79 31.65 4.66 2.74
CA LEU A 79 32.66 5.71 2.55
C LEU A 79 32.34 7.01 3.30
N ASN A 80 31.30 7.02 4.14
CA ASN A 80 30.80 8.17 4.90
C ASN A 80 30.27 9.35 4.06
N GLU A 81 30.00 9.11 2.77
CA GLU A 81 29.36 10.07 1.87
C GLU A 81 27.85 10.08 2.07
N LYS A 82 27.23 11.25 1.95
CA LYS A 82 25.78 11.41 2.11
C LYS A 82 25.04 10.76 0.93
N VAL A 83 24.12 9.86 1.22
CA VAL A 83 23.27 9.20 0.22
C VAL A 83 21.93 9.90 0.14
N ASN A 84 21.57 10.40 -1.05
CA ASN A 84 20.25 10.95 -1.33
C ASN A 84 19.50 10.03 -2.30
N LEU A 85 18.70 9.13 -1.73
CA LEU A 85 17.97 8.09 -2.47
C LEU A 85 17.10 8.61 -3.62
N ARG A 86 16.52 9.81 -3.48
CA ARG A 86 15.61 10.35 -4.49
C ARG A 86 16.34 10.96 -5.68
N ASP A 87 17.38 11.74 -5.40
CA ASP A 87 17.95 12.64 -6.41
C ASP A 87 19.19 12.06 -7.08
N THR A 88 19.98 11.23 -6.38
CA THR A 88 21.27 10.76 -6.88
C THR A 88 21.29 9.29 -7.24
N VAL A 89 20.45 8.48 -6.62
CA VAL A 89 20.46 7.02 -6.82
C VAL A 89 19.60 6.66 -8.03
N LYS A 90 20.21 5.96 -8.99
CA LYS A 90 19.54 5.49 -10.23
C LYS A 90 19.30 3.99 -10.27
N TRP A 91 19.99 3.23 -9.41
CA TRP A 91 19.88 1.79 -9.36
C TRP A 91 20.12 1.33 -7.93
N ILE A 92 19.20 0.52 -7.40
CA ILE A 92 19.33 -0.15 -6.12
C ILE A 92 19.25 -1.66 -6.32
N THR A 93 20.14 -2.40 -5.66
CA THR A 93 20.09 -3.86 -5.59
C THR A 93 20.20 -4.31 -4.12
N VAL A 94 19.49 -5.38 -3.80
CA VAL A 94 19.51 -6.00 -2.47
C VAL A 94 19.82 -7.47 -2.66
N ASP A 95 20.99 -7.88 -2.18
CA ASP A 95 21.45 -9.28 -2.21
C ASP A 95 21.55 -9.87 -0.81
N THR A 96 21.92 -9.07 0.17
CA THR A 96 22.12 -9.49 1.56
C THR A 96 21.22 -8.68 2.46
N PHE A 97 20.57 -9.36 3.41
CA PHE A 97 19.73 -8.70 4.40
C PHE A 97 20.51 -7.63 5.17
N GLY A 98 19.86 -6.49 5.40
CA GLY A 98 20.46 -5.36 6.11
C GLY A 98 21.48 -4.54 5.32
N TYR A 99 21.73 -4.87 4.05
CA TYR A 99 22.54 -4.07 3.14
C TYR A 99 21.78 -3.74 1.86
N TYR A 100 21.99 -2.55 1.34
CA TYR A 100 21.64 -2.26 -0.05
C TYR A 100 22.85 -1.70 -0.79
N LEU A 101 22.92 -2.08 -2.06
CA LEU A 101 23.91 -1.62 -3.01
C LEU A 101 23.23 -0.60 -3.92
N TYR A 102 23.92 0.49 -4.25
CA TYR A 102 23.38 1.51 -5.12
C TYR A 102 24.40 2.05 -6.12
N LYS A 103 23.90 2.57 -7.25
CA LYS A 103 24.67 3.36 -8.22
C LYS A 103 24.01 4.70 -8.48
N THR A 104 24.83 5.67 -8.82
CA THR A 104 24.39 6.99 -9.28
C THR A 104 24.33 7.10 -10.81
N SER A 105 24.91 6.12 -11.52
CA SER A 105 24.88 5.97 -12.97
C SER A 105 24.19 4.65 -13.34
N LEU A 106 23.70 4.57 -14.59
CA LEU A 106 23.20 3.33 -15.19
C LEU A 106 24.30 2.55 -15.92
N ASP A 107 25.55 2.99 -15.80
CA ASP A 107 26.67 2.39 -16.51
C ASP A 107 27.10 1.06 -15.86
N ALA A 108 27.45 0.11 -16.71
CA ALA A 108 27.87 -1.23 -16.29
C ALA A 108 29.22 -1.20 -15.55
N GLN A 109 30.13 -0.30 -15.93
CA GLN A 109 31.49 -0.23 -15.40
C GLN A 109 31.58 0.50 -14.05
N THR A 110 30.59 1.33 -13.72
CA THR A 110 30.57 2.01 -12.42
C THR A 110 30.34 0.99 -11.29
N PRO A 111 31.18 0.93 -10.25
CA PRO A 111 30.98 0.00 -9.13
C PRO A 111 29.78 0.40 -8.26
N PHE A 112 29.17 -0.59 -7.59
CA PHE A 112 28.13 -0.33 -6.60
C PHE A 112 28.74 0.22 -5.31
N LEU A 113 28.07 1.20 -4.71
CA LEU A 113 28.34 1.68 -3.37
C LEU A 113 27.40 1.00 -2.38
N GLN A 114 27.88 0.66 -1.19
CA GLN A 114 27.11 -0.07 -0.19
C GLN A 114 26.65 0.83 0.95
N VAL A 115 25.44 0.56 1.44
CA VAL A 115 24.91 1.12 2.68
C VAL A 115 24.52 -0.01 3.62
N ASP A 116 25.03 0.07 4.84
CA ASP A 116 24.69 -0.81 5.95
C ASP A 116 23.50 -0.24 6.72
N LEU A 117 22.41 -0.98 6.82
CA LEU A 117 21.19 -0.57 7.53
C LEU A 117 21.16 -1.04 8.99
N HIS A 118 22.10 -1.88 9.45
CA HIS A 118 22.06 -2.40 10.82
C HIS A 118 22.28 -1.30 11.87
N LYS A 119 21.52 -1.35 12.96
CA LYS A 119 21.79 -0.54 14.15
C LYS A 119 23.15 -0.95 14.75
N LYS A 120 23.94 0.03 15.20
CA LYS A 120 25.24 -0.24 15.85
C LYS A 120 25.05 -1.16 17.06
N GLY A 121 25.80 -2.26 17.11
CA GLY A 121 25.76 -3.23 18.21
C GLY A 121 24.58 -4.22 18.17
N ALA A 122 23.80 -4.26 17.07
CA ALA A 122 22.74 -5.25 16.90
C ALA A 122 23.31 -6.66 16.67
N ARG A 123 22.63 -7.68 17.22
CA ARG A 123 22.87 -9.08 16.86
C ARG A 123 22.25 -9.38 15.50
N GLU A 124 22.85 -10.30 14.76
CA GLU A 124 22.35 -10.78 13.48
C GLU A 124 21.00 -11.48 13.69
N ILE A 125 19.94 -10.97 13.04
CA ILE A 125 18.60 -11.58 13.08
C ILE A 125 18.41 -12.37 11.81
N GLN A 126 17.96 -13.62 11.93
CA GLN A 126 17.49 -14.38 10.78
C GLN A 126 16.08 -13.89 10.42
N ALA A 127 15.90 -13.44 9.18
CA ALA A 127 14.65 -12.81 8.70
C ALA A 127 13.39 -13.69 8.78
N GLY A 128 13.51 -14.99 9.10
CA GLY A 128 12.41 -15.96 9.10
C GLY A 128 11.46 -15.92 10.31
N GLU A 129 11.77 -15.16 11.37
CA GLU A 129 11.01 -15.23 12.64
C GLU A 129 10.00 -14.09 12.86
N VAL A 130 9.90 -13.11 11.96
CA VAL A 130 9.08 -11.92 12.21
C VAL A 130 7.63 -12.14 11.79
N VAL A 131 6.75 -12.34 12.77
CA VAL A 131 5.29 -12.31 12.57
C VAL A 131 4.79 -10.89 12.73
N LEU A 132 4.11 -10.38 11.71
CA LEU A 132 3.51 -9.05 11.74
C LEU A 132 2.02 -9.10 12.02
N ASN A 133 1.57 -8.32 12.99
CA ASN A 133 0.16 -8.18 13.29
C ASN A 133 -0.58 -7.48 12.15
N VAL A 134 -1.77 -7.98 11.82
CA VAL A 134 -2.69 -7.27 10.92
C VAL A 134 -3.05 -5.94 11.57
N LEU A 135 -3.09 -4.88 10.76
CA LEU A 135 -3.52 -3.57 11.21
C LEU A 135 -4.95 -3.68 11.75
N PRO A 136 -5.19 -3.30 13.01
CA PRO A 136 -6.54 -3.34 13.55
C PRO A 136 -7.44 -2.42 12.71
N LYS A 137 -8.73 -2.75 12.60
CA LYS A 137 -9.73 -1.86 12.00
C LYS A 137 -9.72 -0.53 12.75
N CYS A 138 -9.02 0.44 12.20
CA CYS A 138 -8.85 1.76 12.81
C CYS A 138 -9.91 2.72 12.27
N GLY A 139 -10.52 3.49 13.16
CA GLY A 139 -11.30 4.66 12.81
C GLY A 139 -12.81 4.42 12.80
N GLY A 140 -13.47 4.86 13.88
CA GLY A 140 -14.92 5.06 13.87
C GLY A 140 -15.32 6.23 12.96
N LEU A 141 -16.57 6.24 12.53
CA LEU A 141 -17.15 7.35 11.77
C LEU A 141 -17.28 8.59 12.67
N THR A 142 -16.97 9.78 12.13
CA THR A 142 -17.29 11.04 12.81
C THR A 142 -18.79 11.30 12.76
N VAL A 143 -19.28 12.13 13.68
CA VAL A 143 -20.69 12.55 13.70
C VAL A 143 -21.08 13.18 12.36
N GLU A 144 -20.20 13.97 11.73
CA GLU A 144 -20.51 14.57 10.41
C GLU A 144 -20.67 13.49 9.33
N LYS A 145 -19.79 12.48 9.30
CA LYS A 145 -19.90 11.38 8.33
C LYS A 145 -21.17 10.56 8.55
N ILE A 146 -21.57 10.33 9.80
CA ILE A 146 -22.83 9.65 10.15
C ILE A 146 -24.02 10.45 9.64
N SER A 147 -24.03 11.77 9.85
CA SER A 147 -25.09 12.65 9.35
C SER A 147 -25.18 12.61 7.82
N ASN A 148 -24.04 12.74 7.13
CA ASN A 148 -23.99 12.69 5.67
C ASN A 148 -24.50 11.34 5.12
N LEU A 149 -24.14 10.22 5.74
CA LEU A 149 -24.64 8.90 5.34
C LEU A 149 -26.16 8.80 5.48
N ARG A 150 -26.74 9.36 6.55
CA ARG A 150 -28.20 9.40 6.74
C ARG A 150 -28.92 10.26 5.70
N GLU A 151 -28.30 11.35 5.28
CA GLU A 151 -28.85 12.17 4.19
C GLU A 151 -28.79 11.46 2.84
N GLN A 152 -27.68 10.79 2.55
CA GLN A 152 -27.48 10.04 1.31
C GLN A 152 -28.41 8.83 1.18
N LEU A 153 -28.79 8.18 2.30
CA LEU A 153 -29.74 7.06 2.32
C LEU A 153 -31.07 7.36 1.59
N LYS A 154 -31.47 8.63 1.51
CA LYS A 154 -32.67 9.05 0.77
C LYS A 154 -32.58 8.78 -0.73
N PHE A 155 -31.36 8.84 -1.29
CA PHE A 155 -31.08 8.66 -2.71
C PHE A 155 -30.65 7.22 -3.06
N VAL A 156 -30.39 6.38 -2.05
CA VAL A 156 -30.03 4.98 -2.24
C VAL A 156 -31.30 4.13 -2.43
N ASN A 157 -31.28 3.26 -3.44
CA ASN A 157 -32.35 2.29 -3.68
C ASN A 157 -32.54 1.38 -2.44
N LYS A 158 -33.80 1.11 -2.09
CA LYS A 158 -34.21 0.35 -0.89
C LYS A 158 -33.49 -0.99 -0.78
N ASP A 159 -33.26 -1.68 -1.89
CA ASP A 159 -32.62 -3.00 -1.93
C ASP A 159 -31.16 -2.98 -1.44
N TYR A 160 -30.51 -1.81 -1.40
CA TYR A 160 -29.11 -1.66 -0.99
C TYR A 160 -28.94 -0.88 0.32
N ARG A 161 -30.04 -0.44 0.95
CA ARG A 161 -29.97 0.33 2.21
C ARG A 161 -29.39 -0.48 3.36
N TRP A 162 -29.60 -1.81 3.36
CA TRP A 162 -29.08 -2.71 4.38
C TRP A 162 -27.58 -2.53 4.63
N PHE A 163 -26.80 -2.25 3.58
CA PHE A 163 -25.35 -2.08 3.67
C PHE A 163 -24.99 -0.83 4.50
N TYR A 164 -25.65 0.29 4.20
CA TYR A 164 -25.44 1.55 4.90
C TYR A 164 -26.01 1.53 6.32
N GLU A 165 -27.13 0.84 6.53
CA GLU A 165 -27.69 0.62 7.87
C GLU A 165 -26.77 -0.21 8.75
N ALA A 166 -26.14 -1.27 8.20
CA ALA A 166 -25.13 -2.04 8.89
C ALA A 166 -23.92 -1.18 9.31
N ILE A 167 -23.44 -0.30 8.42
CA ILE A 167 -22.36 0.65 8.74
C ILE A 167 -22.76 1.59 9.88
N LEU A 168 -24.00 2.11 9.86
CA LEU A 168 -24.51 3.02 10.90
C LEU A 168 -24.66 2.31 12.25
N GLN A 169 -25.03 1.03 12.26
CA GLN A 169 -25.09 0.19 13.46
C GLN A 169 -23.68 -0.11 14.00
N GLU A 170 -22.73 -0.46 13.14
CA GLU A 170 -21.34 -0.67 13.57
C GLU A 170 -20.73 0.61 14.16
N ALA A 171 -21.04 1.77 13.56
CA ALA A 171 -20.59 3.07 14.05
C ALA A 171 -21.18 3.46 15.41
N SER A 172 -22.39 3.02 15.74
CA SER A 172 -22.99 3.28 17.05
C SER A 172 -22.37 2.40 18.14
N LEU A 173 -21.96 1.18 17.79
CA LEU A 173 -21.26 0.25 18.69
C LEU A 173 -19.80 0.66 18.92
N ASN A 174 -19.14 1.20 17.89
CA ASN A 174 -17.73 1.62 17.92
C ASN A 174 -17.55 3.10 17.54
N PRO A 175 -17.93 4.04 18.43
CA PRO A 175 -17.78 5.46 18.14
C PRO A 175 -16.32 5.85 17.99
N LYS A 176 -16.05 6.84 17.13
CA LYS A 176 -14.69 7.35 16.93
C LYS A 176 -14.14 7.89 18.25
N GLN A 177 -13.15 7.18 18.82
CA GLN A 177 -12.40 7.69 19.95
C GLN A 177 -11.58 8.90 19.49
N LYS A 178 -11.75 10.05 20.16
CA LYS A 178 -10.86 11.20 19.96
C LYS A 178 -9.47 10.76 20.44
N LYS A 179 -8.51 10.73 19.51
CA LYS A 179 -7.08 10.70 19.86
C LYS A 179 -6.69 12.01 20.52
#